data_AF-A0A7Y2Y1Z7-F1
#
_entry.id   AF-A0A7Y2Y1Z7-F1
#
_cell.length_a   1.000
_cell.length_b   1.000
_cell.length_c   1.000
_cell.angle_alpha   90.00
_cell.angle_beta   90.00
_cell.angle_gamma   90.00
#
_symmetry.space_group_name_H-M   'P 1'
#
loop_
_entity.id
_entity.type
_entity.pdbx_description
1 polymer ?
#
loop_
_entity_poly.entity_id
_entity_poly.type
_entity_poly.pdbx_seq_one_letter_code
_entity_poly.pdbx_strand_id
1 'polypeptide(L)'
;FFAFRISFTRNQLTGVLVGLIGAILLIYMGSNINPGKNYWYAGLVVLATILYACNANIIKSKLQEVSAMGIAVGNFAFMVIPATVLMIFSGALSNTVREGDYFISSLGYVIVLSILGTCVAKVMFNRLIQISSPVFSVSVTYLIPVVGIFWGLLDGERFSIWQVVASGIILLGVYLVNKKRNASHS
;
A
#
# COMPACT_ATOMS: atom_id res chain seq x y z
N PHE A 1 7.71 10.31 19.53
CA PHE A 1 7.43 11.55 20.28
C PHE A 1 7.77 12.84 19.50
N PHE A 2 8.61 12.81 18.44
CA PHE A 2 9.23 14.04 17.91
C PHE A 2 8.65 14.68 16.63
N ALA A 3 7.48 14.29 16.09
CA ALA A 3 6.98 14.95 14.86
C ALA A 3 5.49 15.30 14.81
N PHE A 4 4.59 14.56 15.49
CA PHE A 4 3.14 14.75 15.27
C PHE A 4 2.24 14.77 16.51
N ARG A 5 2.78 14.81 17.75
CA ARG A 5 1.99 14.87 19.00
C ARG A 5 0.79 13.89 19.06
N ILE A 6 0.91 12.72 18.43
CA ILE A 6 -0.10 11.66 18.54
C ILE A 6 0.25 10.83 19.78
N SER A 7 -0.62 10.85 20.79
CA SER A 7 -0.51 9.95 21.94
C SER A 7 -0.71 8.52 21.47
N PHE A 8 0.36 7.73 21.50
CA PHE A 8 0.30 6.29 21.27
C PHE A 8 -0.28 5.59 22.49
N THR A 9 -1.35 4.81 22.29
CA THR A 9 -1.88 3.96 23.36
C THR A 9 -1.16 2.62 23.39
N ARG A 10 -1.05 2.00 24.57
CA ARG A 10 -0.44 0.67 24.75
C ARG A 10 -1.06 -0.39 23.82
N ASN A 11 -2.34 -0.27 23.49
CA ASN A 11 -3.06 -1.17 22.57
C ASN A 11 -2.64 -0.99 21.11
N GLN A 12 -2.30 0.24 20.69
CA GLN A 12 -1.79 0.49 19.34
C GLN A 12 -0.41 -0.12 19.17
N LEU A 13 0.45 -0.03 20.20
CA LEU A 13 1.77 -0.67 20.17
C LEU A 13 1.64 -2.21 20.06
N THR A 14 0.78 -2.82 20.87
CA THR A 14 0.55 -4.28 20.79
C THR A 14 -0.03 -4.70 19.44
N GLY A 15 -0.98 -3.93 18.88
CA GLY A 15 -1.55 -4.23 17.57
C GLY A 15 -0.54 -4.13 16.44
N VAL A 16 0.35 -3.12 16.46
CA VAL A 16 1.46 -3.00 15.50
C VAL A 16 2.41 -4.18 15.59
N LEU A 17 2.80 -4.60 16.80
CA LEU A 17 3.68 -5.75 17.01
C LEU A 17 3.05 -7.05 16.49
N VAL A 18 1.76 -7.29 16.79
CA VAL A 18 1.03 -8.47 16.31
C VAL A 18 0.94 -8.48 14.79
N GLY A 19 0.59 -7.34 14.17
CA GLY A 19 0.53 -7.22 12.71
C GLY A 19 1.88 -7.46 12.04
N LEU A 20 2.97 -6.96 12.65
CA LEU A 20 4.34 -7.16 12.17
C LEU A 20 4.79 -8.62 12.27
N ILE A 21 4.44 -9.32 13.36
CA ILE A 21 4.67 -10.77 13.51
C ILE A 21 3.92 -11.54 12.41
N GLY A 22 2.64 -11.19 12.15
CA GLY A 22 1.86 -11.80 11.07
C GLY A 22 2.50 -11.60 9.69
N ALA A 23 3.02 -10.40 9.41
CA ALA A 23 3.74 -10.12 8.16
C ALA A 23 5.04 -10.92 8.03
N ILE A 24 5.84 -11.03 9.10
CA ILE A 24 7.07 -11.85 9.11
C ILE A 24 6.73 -13.33 8.86
N LEU A 25 5.70 -13.86 9.51
CA LEU A 25 5.25 -15.23 9.31
C LEU A 25 4.82 -15.47 7.86
N LEU A 26 4.08 -14.54 7.27
CA LEU A 26 3.63 -14.65 5.88
C LEU A 26 4.83 -14.66 4.92
N ILE A 27 5.80 -13.76 5.13
CA ILE A 27 7.04 -13.72 4.33
C ILE A 27 7.81 -15.03 4.48
N TYR A 28 8.01 -15.52 5.71
CA TYR A 28 8.73 -16.77 5.99
C TYR A 28 8.07 -17.99 5.34
N MET A 29 6.74 -18.09 5.38
CA MET A 29 6.02 -19.19 4.74
C MET A 29 6.06 -19.09 3.21
N GLY A 30 5.98 -17.88 2.64
CA GLY A 30 6.21 -17.66 1.21
C GLY A 30 7.65 -17.95 0.78
N SER A 31 8.60 -17.83 1.71
CA SER A 31 10.03 -18.06 1.51
C SER A 31 10.35 -19.54 1.24
N ASN A 32 9.69 -20.46 1.94
CA ASN A 32 9.83 -21.91 1.74
C ASN A 32 9.27 -22.38 0.38
N ILE A 33 8.37 -21.59 -0.23
CA ILE A 33 7.76 -21.88 -1.53
C ILE A 33 8.65 -21.39 -2.68
N ASN A 34 9.53 -20.40 -2.45
CA ASN A 34 10.46 -19.85 -3.43
C ASN A 34 11.86 -19.64 -2.81
N PRO A 35 12.66 -20.71 -2.63
CA PRO A 35 14.01 -20.60 -2.08
C PRO A 35 14.92 -19.81 -3.03
N GLY A 36 15.58 -18.76 -2.53
CA GLY A 36 16.58 -17.97 -3.29
C GLY A 36 16.29 -16.47 -3.45
N LYS A 37 15.19 -15.93 -2.90
CA LYS A 37 14.93 -14.49 -2.96
C LYS A 37 15.72 -13.71 -1.91
N ASN A 38 16.32 -12.60 -2.30
CA ASN A 38 17.14 -11.76 -1.42
C ASN A 38 16.27 -10.99 -0.41
N TYR A 39 16.19 -11.48 0.83
CA TYR A 39 15.36 -10.90 1.89
C TYR A 39 15.80 -9.48 2.32
N TRP A 40 16.96 -9.00 1.86
CA TRP A 40 17.38 -7.61 2.06
C TRP A 40 16.36 -6.60 1.54
N TYR A 41 15.60 -6.96 0.50
CA TYR A 41 14.53 -6.11 -0.04
C TYR A 41 13.37 -5.87 0.95
N ALA A 42 13.22 -6.67 2.00
CA ALA A 42 12.27 -6.38 3.07
C ALA A 42 12.55 -5.04 3.76
N GLY A 43 13.81 -4.61 3.84
CA GLY A 43 14.19 -3.30 4.35
C GLY A 43 13.63 -2.14 3.51
N LEU A 44 13.58 -2.32 2.18
CA LEU A 44 12.97 -1.32 1.27
C LEU A 44 11.47 -1.20 1.50
N VAL A 45 10.78 -2.30 1.83
CA VAL A 45 9.35 -2.28 2.16
C VAL A 45 9.12 -1.45 3.42
N VAL A 46 9.93 -1.65 4.47
CA VAL A 46 9.83 -0.85 5.70
C VAL A 46 10.06 0.63 5.40
N LEU A 47 11.10 0.96 4.62
CA LEU A 47 11.35 2.34 4.20
C LEU A 47 10.16 2.93 3.42
N ALA A 48 9.58 2.17 2.49
CA ALA A 48 8.41 2.58 1.73
C ALA A 48 7.20 2.88 2.65
N THR A 49 6.98 2.07 3.68
CA THR A 49 5.90 2.34 4.66
C THR A 49 6.12 3.62 5.44
N ILE A 50 7.37 3.94 5.83
CA ILE A 50 7.71 5.20 6.50
C ILE A 50 7.46 6.38 5.56
N LEU A 51 7.89 6.28 4.30
CA LEU A 51 7.65 7.32 3.29
C LEU A 51 6.15 7.56 3.07
N TYR A 52 5.33 6.50 3.02
CA TYR A 52 3.89 6.62 2.87
C TYR A 52 3.23 7.29 4.09
N ALA A 53 3.66 6.92 5.30
CA ALA A 53 3.20 7.55 6.53
C ALA A 53 3.60 9.03 6.60
N CYS A 54 4.84 9.37 6.21
CA CYS A 54 5.30 10.75 6.09
C CYS A 54 4.47 11.53 5.06
N ASN A 55 4.21 10.95 3.90
CA ASN A 55 3.41 11.58 2.83
C ASN A 55 2.01 11.96 3.34
N ALA A 56 1.30 11.03 3.99
CA ALA A 56 -0.04 11.31 4.53
C ALA A 56 -0.01 12.43 5.59
N ASN A 57 1.00 12.45 6.47
CA ASN A 57 1.15 13.48 7.49
C ASN A 57 1.56 14.85 6.91
N ILE A 58 2.42 14.89 5.89
CA ILE A 58 2.80 16.12 5.19
C ILE A 58 1.58 16.71 4.47
N ILE A 59 0.81 15.88 3.76
CA ILE A 59 -0.43 16.33 3.10
C ILE A 59 -1.37 16.96 4.13
N LYS A 60 -1.52 16.33 5.30
CA LYS A 60 -2.37 16.84 6.37
C LYS A 60 -1.85 18.11 7.04
N SER A 61 -0.54 18.24 7.23
CA SER A 61 0.03 19.34 8.03
C SER A 61 0.48 20.54 7.21
N LYS A 62 0.83 20.34 5.92
CA LYS A 62 1.47 21.36 5.08
C LYS A 62 0.74 21.66 3.78
N LEU A 63 -0.16 20.79 3.32
CA LEU A 63 -0.83 20.92 2.01
C LEU A 63 -2.36 20.93 2.14
N GLN A 64 -2.90 21.48 3.24
CA GLN A 64 -4.35 21.63 3.40
C GLN A 64 -4.94 22.70 2.48
N GLU A 65 -4.16 23.73 2.16
CA GLU A 65 -4.58 24.85 1.29
C GLU A 65 -4.48 24.52 -0.21
N VAL A 66 -3.74 23.46 -0.56
CA VAL A 66 -3.61 22.99 -1.95
C VAL A 66 -4.74 22.02 -2.24
N SER A 67 -5.39 22.12 -3.41
CA SER A 67 -6.44 21.16 -3.78
C SER A 67 -5.89 19.73 -3.92
N ALA A 68 -6.67 18.72 -3.55
CA ALA A 68 -6.27 17.30 -3.68
C ALA A 68 -5.86 16.93 -5.11
N MET A 69 -6.52 17.54 -6.11
CA MET A 69 -6.18 17.41 -7.52
C MET A 69 -4.84 18.08 -7.84
N GLY A 70 -4.57 19.28 -7.30
CA GLY A 70 -3.27 19.95 -7.47
C GLY A 70 -2.11 19.13 -6.90
N ILE A 71 -2.29 18.50 -5.74
CA ILE A 71 -1.29 17.57 -5.16
C ILE A 71 -1.06 16.37 -6.09
N ALA A 72 -2.13 15.80 -6.65
CA ALA A 72 -2.02 14.67 -7.57
C ALA A 72 -1.28 15.05 -8.87
N VAL A 73 -1.63 16.20 -9.47
CA VAL A 73 -0.95 16.73 -10.66
C VAL A 73 0.52 16.97 -10.39
N GLY A 74 0.88 17.59 -9.26
CA GLY A 74 2.28 17.79 -8.87
C GLY A 74 3.06 16.48 -8.74
N ASN A 75 2.47 15.47 -8.09
CA ASN A 75 3.09 14.14 -7.99
C ASN A 75 3.31 13.50 -9.36
N PHE A 76 2.31 13.56 -10.25
CA PHE A 76 2.44 12.98 -11.59
C PHE A 76 3.44 13.74 -12.45
N ALA A 77 3.45 15.08 -12.40
CA ALA A 77 4.43 15.90 -13.11
C ALA A 77 5.86 15.55 -12.71
N PHE A 78 6.12 15.36 -11.41
CA PHE A 78 7.42 14.90 -10.94
C PHE A 78 7.73 13.46 -11.37
N MET A 79 6.73 12.56 -11.37
CA MET A 79 6.90 11.16 -11.79
C MET A 79 7.18 10.97 -13.28
N VAL A 80 6.79 11.90 -14.16
CA VAL A 80 7.03 11.77 -15.61
C VAL A 80 8.51 11.60 -15.92
N ILE A 81 9.40 12.33 -15.25
CA ILE A 81 10.85 12.27 -15.48
C ILE A 81 11.41 10.86 -15.18
N PRO A 82 11.31 10.33 -13.95
CA PRO A 82 11.81 8.99 -13.65
C PRO A 82 11.07 7.90 -14.43
N ALA A 83 9.76 8.06 -14.70
CA ALA A 83 9.02 7.10 -15.52
C ALA A 83 9.56 7.03 -16.95
N THR A 84 9.88 8.18 -17.56
CA THR A 84 10.44 8.24 -18.92
C THR A 84 11.84 7.61 -18.97
N VAL A 85 12.68 7.92 -17.97
CA VAL A 85 14.02 7.31 -17.86
C VAL A 85 13.90 5.79 -17.74
N LEU A 86 13.06 5.29 -16.83
CA LEU A 86 12.84 3.86 -16.66
C LEU A 86 12.25 3.21 -17.92
N MET A 87 11.35 3.89 -18.63
CA MET A 87 10.78 3.39 -19.87
C MET A 87 11.85 3.17 -20.96
N ILE A 88 12.83 4.05 -21.06
CA ILE A 88 13.95 3.92 -22.01
C ILE A 88 14.85 2.72 -21.62
N PHE A 89 15.19 2.57 -20.34
CA PHE A 89 16.11 1.51 -19.89
C PHE A 89 15.46 0.13 -19.65
N SER A 90 14.14 0.08 -19.48
CA SER A 90 13.42 -1.17 -19.19
C SER A 90 13.28 -2.13 -20.38
N GLY A 91 13.55 -1.65 -21.61
CA GLY A 91 13.33 -2.43 -22.83
C GLY A 91 11.85 -2.60 -23.21
N ALA A 92 10.93 -1.88 -22.53
CA ALA A 92 9.49 -1.94 -22.80
C ALA A 92 9.09 -1.53 -24.24
N LEU A 93 9.95 -0.78 -24.93
CA LEU A 93 9.77 -0.36 -26.33
C LEU A 93 10.62 -1.16 -27.34
N SER A 94 11.30 -2.22 -26.89
CA SER A 94 12.08 -3.08 -27.79
C SER A 94 11.20 -3.74 -28.86
N ASN A 95 11.78 -4.04 -30.03
CA ASN A 95 11.05 -4.64 -31.14
C ASN A 95 10.39 -5.97 -30.73
N THR A 96 11.08 -6.79 -29.94
CA THR A 96 10.57 -8.05 -29.41
C THR A 96 9.29 -7.89 -28.58
N VAL A 97 9.16 -6.79 -27.83
CA VAL A 97 7.96 -6.51 -27.02
C VAL A 97 6.84 -5.94 -27.88
N ARG A 98 7.16 -5.07 -28.85
CA ARG A 98 6.19 -4.42 -29.73
C ARG A 98 5.56 -5.37 -30.74
N GLU A 99 6.31 -6.36 -31.20
CA GLU A 99 5.85 -7.39 -32.14
C GLU A 99 5.13 -8.54 -31.45
N GLY A 100 5.08 -8.55 -30.11
CA GLY A 100 4.37 -9.58 -29.36
C GLY A 100 2.85 -9.46 -29.48
N ASP A 101 2.17 -10.60 -29.59
CA ASP A 101 0.71 -10.71 -29.79
C ASP A 101 -0.12 -9.98 -28.72
N TYR A 102 0.44 -9.80 -27.51
CA TYR A 102 -0.23 -9.18 -26.37
C TYR A 102 0.09 -7.71 -26.16
N PHE A 103 0.89 -7.07 -27.03
CA PHE A 103 1.37 -5.70 -26.81
C PHE A 103 0.22 -4.70 -26.61
N ILE A 104 -0.75 -4.69 -27.52
CA ILE A 104 -1.90 -3.76 -27.48
C ILE A 104 -2.82 -4.06 -26.29
N SER A 105 -3.15 -5.33 -26.05
CA SER A 105 -4.00 -5.73 -24.92
C SER A 105 -3.37 -5.37 -23.57
N SER A 106 -2.06 -5.59 -23.43
CA SER A 106 -1.31 -5.22 -22.23
C SER A 106 -1.31 -3.71 -22.00
N LEU A 107 -1.14 -2.92 -23.07
CA LEU A 107 -1.23 -1.47 -22.98
C LEU A 107 -2.63 -1.02 -22.54
N GLY A 108 -3.68 -1.66 -23.05
CA GLY A 108 -5.06 -1.44 -22.60
C GLY A 108 -5.24 -1.67 -21.11
N TYR A 109 -4.75 -2.80 -20.58
CA TYR A 109 -4.81 -3.07 -19.13
C TYR A 109 -4.01 -2.08 -18.30
N VAL A 110 -2.83 -1.66 -18.77
CA VAL A 110 -2.02 -0.63 -18.11
C VAL A 110 -2.76 0.71 -18.08
N ILE A 111 -3.43 1.11 -19.16
CA ILE A 111 -4.22 2.34 -19.20
C ILE A 111 -5.37 2.27 -18.20
N VAL A 112 -6.13 1.18 -18.19
CA VAL A 112 -7.25 0.99 -17.25
C VAL A 112 -6.76 1.06 -15.80
N LEU A 113 -5.68 0.36 -15.47
CA LEU A 113 -5.08 0.37 -14.14
C LEU A 113 -4.52 1.75 -13.76
N SER A 114 -3.91 2.46 -14.70
CA SER A 114 -3.35 3.80 -14.47
C SER A 114 -4.45 4.82 -14.18
N ILE A 115 -5.55 4.78 -14.93
CA ILE A 115 -6.66 5.72 -14.73
C ILE A 115 -7.41 5.39 -13.43
N LEU A 116 -7.91 4.17 -13.30
CA LEU A 116 -8.78 3.79 -12.18
C LEU A 116 -7.98 3.54 -10.90
N GLY A 117 -6.94 2.70 -10.99
CA GLY A 117 -6.15 2.26 -9.85
C GLY A 117 -5.16 3.29 -9.34
N THR A 118 -4.70 4.22 -10.19
CA THR A 118 -3.70 5.22 -9.81
C THR A 118 -4.27 6.63 -9.78
N CYS A 119 -4.74 7.19 -10.90
CA CYS A 119 -5.17 8.59 -10.96
C CYS A 119 -6.39 8.86 -10.06
N VAL A 120 -7.49 8.14 -10.29
CA VAL A 120 -8.74 8.34 -9.53
C VAL A 120 -8.53 7.99 -8.06
N ALA A 121 -7.97 6.82 -7.77
CA ALA A 121 -7.70 6.38 -6.40
C ALA A 121 -6.79 7.36 -5.64
N LYS A 122 -5.74 7.90 -6.28
CA LYS A 122 -4.81 8.84 -5.62
C LYS A 122 -5.48 10.17 -5.30
N VAL A 123 -6.29 10.72 -6.21
CA VAL A 123 -7.05 11.95 -5.95
C VAL A 123 -8.04 11.74 -4.80
N MET A 124 -8.78 10.63 -4.83
CA MET A 124 -9.70 10.25 -3.74
C MET A 124 -8.97 10.10 -2.41
N PHE A 125 -7.81 9.44 -2.40
CA PHE A 125 -6.99 9.27 -1.20
C PHE A 125 -6.45 10.59 -0.65
N ASN A 126 -5.93 11.48 -1.50
CA ASN A 126 -5.49 12.81 -1.10
C ASN A 126 -6.66 13.62 -0.53
N ARG A 127 -7.84 13.54 -1.16
CA ARG A 127 -9.05 14.20 -0.67
C ARG A 127 -9.47 13.64 0.68
N LEU A 128 -9.40 12.32 0.87
CA LEU A 128 -9.70 11.66 2.14
C LEU A 128 -8.78 12.16 3.26
N ILE A 129 -7.47 12.31 3.00
CA ILE A 129 -6.53 12.86 3.98
C ILE A 129 -6.92 14.29 4.36
N GLN A 130 -7.33 15.12 3.40
CA GLN A 130 -7.71 16.50 3.68
C GLN A 130 -8.97 16.57 4.56
N ILE A 131 -9.99 15.76 4.28
CA ILE A 131 -11.27 15.82 4.99
C ILE A 131 -11.30 14.98 6.28
N SER A 132 -10.30 14.13 6.52
CA SER A 132 -10.26 13.22 7.69
C SER A 132 -8.93 13.30 8.45
N SER A 133 -8.74 12.44 9.45
CA SER A 133 -7.44 12.33 10.13
C SER A 133 -6.47 11.43 9.34
N PRO A 134 -5.14 11.66 9.40
CA PRO A 134 -4.16 10.80 8.75
C PRO A 134 -4.31 9.33 9.16
N VAL A 135 -4.58 9.09 10.45
CA VAL A 135 -4.79 7.74 11.00
C VAL A 135 -6.02 7.08 10.37
N PHE A 136 -7.13 7.82 10.21
CA PHE A 136 -8.32 7.28 9.56
C PHE A 136 -8.10 7.04 8.07
N SER A 137 -7.43 7.94 7.36
CA SER A 137 -7.16 7.76 5.92
C SER A 137 -6.33 6.51 5.64
N VAL A 138 -5.30 6.26 6.47
CA VAL A 138 -4.46 5.07 6.32
C VAL A 138 -5.21 3.79 6.70
N SER A 139 -6.34 3.88 7.42
CA SER A 139 -7.16 2.70 7.74
C SER A 139 -7.78 2.03 6.52
N VAL A 140 -7.93 2.72 5.38
CA VAL A 140 -8.36 2.10 4.12
C VAL A 140 -7.40 1.00 3.67
N THR A 141 -6.11 1.12 4.01
CA THR A 141 -5.07 0.11 3.74
C THR A 141 -5.37 -1.23 4.42
N TYR A 142 -6.19 -1.24 5.47
CA TYR A 142 -6.61 -2.46 6.17
C TYR A 142 -7.55 -3.33 5.34
N LEU A 143 -8.20 -2.76 4.32
CA LEU A 143 -9.02 -3.51 3.39
C LEU A 143 -8.17 -4.25 2.35
N ILE A 144 -6.93 -3.83 2.10
CA ILE A 144 -6.04 -4.46 1.10
C ILE A 144 -5.89 -5.97 1.33
N PRO A 145 -5.49 -6.46 2.53
CA PRO A 145 -5.36 -7.90 2.74
C PRO A 145 -6.69 -8.66 2.58
N VAL A 146 -7.82 -8.06 2.98
CA VAL A 146 -9.15 -8.67 2.85
C VAL A 146 -9.53 -8.82 1.37
N VAL A 147 -9.39 -7.74 0.60
CA VAL A 147 -9.68 -7.72 -0.84
C VAL A 147 -8.71 -8.63 -1.61
N GLY A 148 -7.44 -8.69 -1.18
CA GLY A 148 -6.44 -9.58 -1.78
C GLY A 148 -6.79 -11.06 -1.62
N ILE A 149 -7.18 -11.49 -0.41
CA ILE A 149 -7.63 -12.88 -0.17
C ILE A 149 -8.91 -13.17 -0.97
N PHE A 150 -9.85 -12.23 -0.99
CA PHE A 150 -11.09 -12.38 -1.74
C PHE A 150 -10.83 -12.62 -3.23
N TRP A 151 -9.97 -11.80 -3.86
CA TRP A 151 -9.60 -12.00 -5.26
C TRP A 151 -8.81 -13.27 -5.50
N GLY A 152 -7.85 -13.61 -4.65
CA GLY A 152 -7.09 -14.86 -4.80
C GLY A 152 -7.99 -16.10 -4.69
N LEU A 153 -9.00 -16.09 -3.81
CA LEU A 153 -9.98 -17.17 -3.73
C LEU A 153 -10.85 -17.25 -5.01
N LEU A 154 -11.25 -16.11 -5.57
CA LEU A 154 -11.99 -16.06 -6.84
C LEU A 154 -11.15 -16.55 -8.04
N ASP A 155 -9.84 -16.29 -8.03
CA ASP A 155 -8.91 -16.75 -9.06
C ASP A 155 -8.50 -18.24 -8.87
N GLY A 156 -9.02 -18.88 -7.82
CA GLY A 156 -8.74 -20.29 -7.51
C GLY A 156 -7.36 -20.54 -6.90
N GLU A 157 -6.69 -19.51 -6.36
CA GLU A 157 -5.42 -19.66 -5.67
C GLU A 157 -5.57 -20.58 -4.46
N ARG A 158 -4.72 -21.59 -4.37
CA ARG A 158 -4.67 -22.50 -3.24
C ARG A 158 -3.83 -21.89 -2.13
N PHE A 159 -4.49 -21.23 -1.19
CA PHE A 159 -3.83 -20.77 0.03
C PHE A 159 -3.46 -21.94 0.92
N SER A 160 -2.21 -21.96 1.40
CA SER A 160 -1.81 -22.86 2.48
C SER A 160 -2.54 -22.47 3.77
N ILE A 161 -2.91 -23.44 4.61
CA ILE A 161 -3.54 -23.20 5.91
C ILE A 161 -2.73 -22.18 6.74
N TRP A 162 -1.41 -22.20 6.61
CA TRP A 162 -0.48 -21.30 7.29
C TRP A 162 -0.52 -19.86 6.76
N GLN A 163 -0.79 -19.66 5.47
CA GLN A 163 -0.98 -18.33 4.88
C GLN A 163 -2.29 -17.70 5.33
N VAL A 164 -3.35 -18.51 5.50
CA VAL A 164 -4.63 -18.07 6.07
C VAL A 164 -4.46 -17.66 7.53
N VAL A 165 -3.75 -18.46 8.33
CA VAL A 165 -3.44 -18.13 9.73
C VAL A 165 -2.61 -16.85 9.83
N ALA A 166 -1.56 -16.71 9.02
CA ALA A 166 -0.72 -15.50 9.01
C ALA A 166 -1.53 -14.25 8.64
N SER A 167 -2.40 -14.35 7.62
CA SER A 167 -3.33 -13.29 7.24
C SER A 167 -4.31 -12.94 8.37
N GLY A 168 -4.82 -13.94 9.09
CA GLY A 168 -5.66 -13.75 10.27
C GLY A 168 -4.94 -12.96 11.38
N ILE A 169 -3.67 -13.26 11.64
CA ILE A 169 -2.84 -12.53 12.61
C ILE A 169 -2.65 -11.06 12.19
N ILE A 170 -2.45 -10.80 10.89
CA ILE A 170 -2.35 -9.43 10.35
C ILE A 170 -3.66 -8.67 10.62
N LEU A 171 -4.81 -9.25 10.29
CA LEU A 171 -6.12 -8.64 10.52
C LEU A 171 -6.41 -8.41 12.01
N LEU A 172 -6.00 -9.33 12.89
CA LEU A 172 -6.09 -9.17 14.34
C LEU A 172 -5.23 -8.00 14.84
N GLY A 173 -3.99 -7.89 14.38
CA GLY A 173 -3.11 -6.77 14.72
C GLY A 173 -3.73 -5.43 14.33
N VAL A 174 -4.24 -5.34 13.11
CA VAL A 174 -4.96 -4.17 12.59
C VAL A 174 -6.19 -3.83 13.44
N TYR A 175 -7.01 -4.83 13.78
CA TYR A 175 -8.19 -4.64 14.60
C TYR A 175 -7.83 -4.07 15.98
N LEU A 176 -6.78 -4.59 16.62
CA LEU A 176 -6.31 -4.10 17.93
C LEU A 176 -5.86 -2.63 17.90
N VAL A 177 -5.23 -2.19 16.80
CA VAL A 177 -4.83 -0.78 16.61
C VAL A 177 -6.06 0.14 16.57
N ASN A 178 -7.16 -0.30 15.97
CA ASN A 178 -8.39 0.49 15.83
C ASN A 178 -9.37 0.36 17.00
N LYS A 179 -9.30 -0.71 17.81
CA LYS A 179 -10.27 -1.03 18.87
C LYS A 179 -10.44 0.06 19.94
N LYS A 180 -9.44 0.95 20.13
CA LYS A 180 -9.46 1.94 21.22
C LYS A 180 -10.16 3.28 20.92
N ARG A 181 -10.77 3.46 19.75
CA ARG A 181 -11.53 4.70 19.46
C ARG A 181 -12.91 4.75 20.12
N ASN A 182 -13.45 3.63 20.60
CA ASN A 182 -14.84 3.54 21.09
C ASN A 182 -14.98 3.43 22.62
N ALA A 183 -13.90 3.55 23.40
CA ALA A 183 -13.93 3.33 24.86
C ALA A 183 -13.90 4.62 25.71
N SER A 184 -14.07 5.80 25.11
CA SER A 184 -14.07 7.09 25.82
C SER A 184 -15.37 7.91 25.64
N HIS A 185 -16.46 7.24 25.28
CA HIS A 185 -17.82 7.76 25.42
C HIS A 185 -18.64 6.75 26.20
N SER A 186 -18.37 6.67 27.49
CA SER A 186 -19.28 6.19 28.53
C SER A 186 -18.99 6.97 29.80
#